data_AF-A0A4V2RET7-F1
#
_entry.id   AF-A0A4V2RET7-F1
#
_cell.length_a   1.000
_cell.length_b   1.000
_cell.length_c   1.000
_cell.angle_alpha   90.00
_cell.angle_beta   90.00
_cell.angle_gamma   90.00
#
_symmetry.space_group_name_H-M   'P 1'
#
loop_
_entity.id
_entity.type
_entity.pdbx_description
1 polymer ?
#
loop_
_entity_poly.entity_id
_entity_poly.type
_entity_poly.pdbx_seq_one_letter_code
_entity_poly.pdbx_strand_id
1 'polypeptide(L)' 'MAIEQCGPTGTLLLGIDKDTKAGYLYAVGHAKGTATVIQGLGKVPTTFDAPIYFRRGGEPDDGPVYLFGE' A
#
# COMPACT_ATOMS: atom_id res chain seq x y z
N MET A 1 -12.51 12.53 -0.86
CA MET A 1 -11.41 11.56 -0.77
C MET A 1 -10.42 12.08 0.25
N ALA A 2 -10.63 11.73 1.52
CA ALA A 2 -9.72 12.08 2.59
C ALA A 2 -8.75 10.90 2.75
N ILE A 3 -7.47 11.14 2.48
CA ILE A 3 -6.43 10.24 2.97
C ILE A 3 -6.39 10.46 4.48
N GLU A 4 -6.96 9.53 5.23
CA GLU A 4 -6.77 9.53 6.68
C GLU A 4 -5.27 9.51 6.94
N GLN A 5 -4.86 10.39 7.85
CA GLN A 5 -3.47 10.76 8.10
C GLN A 5 -2.61 9.50 8.13
N CYS A 6 -1.83 9.29 7.07
CA CYS A 6 -0.82 8.25 7.11
C CYS A 6 0.09 8.61 8.29
N GLY A 7 0.44 7.62 9.13
CA GLY A 7 1.09 7.84 10.42
C GLY A 7 2.30 8.80 10.36
N PRO A 8 2.89 9.16 11.50
CA PRO A 8 3.82 10.30 11.67
C PRO A 8 5.03 10.39 10.70
N THR A 9 5.25 9.40 9.84
CA THR A 9 6.39 9.22 8.95
C THR A 9 6.04 9.24 7.44
N GLY A 10 4.75 9.24 7.04
CA GLY A 10 4.34 9.27 5.63
C GLY A 10 3.38 8.13 5.23
N THR A 11 3.26 7.85 3.93
CA THR A 11 2.29 6.91 3.33
C THR A 11 2.91 5.54 3.05
N LEU A 12 2.15 4.47 3.29
CA LEU A 12 2.52 3.11 2.89
C LEU A 12 1.98 2.81 1.48
N LEU A 13 2.86 2.39 0.57
CA LEU A 13 2.54 2.07 -0.81
C LEU A 13 2.84 0.60 -1.08
N LEU A 14 1.87 -0.12 -1.65
CA LEU A 14 2.04 -1.49 -2.14
C LEU A 14 2.16 -1.48 -3.67
N GLY A 15 3.34 -1.85 -4.17
CA GLY A 15 3.57 -2.09 -5.60
C GLY A 15 3.35 -3.56 -5.94
N ILE A 16 2.51 -3.85 -6.94
CA ILE A 16 2.25 -5.22 -7.41
C ILE A 16 2.96 -5.42 -8.75
N ASP A 17 3.86 -6.38 -8.80
CA ASP A 17 4.47 -6.85 -10.04
C ASP A 17 3.41 -7.58 -10.88
N LYS A 18 3.19 -7.09 -12.10
CA LYS A 18 2.18 -7.64 -13.02
C LYS A 18 2.51 -9.06 -13.46
N ASP A 19 3.77 -9.43 -13.59
CA ASP A 19 4.15 -10.72 -14.17
C ASP A 19 4.23 -11.80 -13.09
N THR A 20 4.81 -11.45 -11.93
CA THR A 20 5.00 -12.41 -10.82
C THR A 20 3.88 -12.37 -9.78
N LYS A 21 3.00 -11.38 -9.85
CA LYS A 21 1.94 -11.11 -8.86
C LYS A 21 2.49 -10.89 -7.44
N ALA A 22 3.78 -10.60 -7.32
CA ALA A 22 4.43 -10.31 -6.06
C ALA A 22 4.12 -8.87 -5.61
N GLY A 23 3.79 -8.70 -4.33
CA GLY A 23 3.67 -7.38 -3.71
C GLY A 23 4.97 -6.96 -3.03
N TYR A 24 5.30 -5.67 -3.14
CA TYR A 24 6.41 -5.02 -2.45
C TYR A 24 5.93 -3.77 -1.71
N LEU A 25 6.33 -3.63 -0.45
CA LEU A 25 5.94 -2.49 0.38
C LEU A 25 7.01 -1.39 0.36
N TYR A 26 6.53 -0.15 0.35
CA TYR A 26 7.35 1.05 0.39
C TYR A 26 6.79 2.04 1.40
N ALA A 27 7.66 2.58 2.27
CA ALA A 27 7.34 3.77 3.05
C ALA A 27 7.74 5.01 2.25
N VAL A 28 6.77 5.89 1.99
CA VAL A 28 6.95 7.12 1.22
C VAL A 28 6.76 8.31 2.14
N GLY A 29 7.82 9.10 2.30
CA GLY A 29 7.79 10.32 3.11
C GLY A 29 6.96 11.44 2.47
N HIS A 30 6.80 12.54 3.20
CA HIS A 30 6.16 13.74 2.65
C HIS A 30 6.82 14.19 1.35
N ALA A 31 6.00 14.52 0.35
CA ALA A 31 6.46 14.96 -0.95
C ALA A 31 7.30 16.25 -0.81
N LYS A 32 8.60 16.14 -1.11
CA LYS A 32 9.58 17.25 -1.14
C LYS A 32 10.33 17.27 -2.48
N GLY A 33 9.63 16.98 -3.56
CA GLY A 33 10.24 16.82 -4.89
C GLY A 33 11.17 15.62 -4.94
N THR A 34 12.37 15.79 -5.51
CA THR A 34 13.37 14.71 -5.62
C THR A 34 13.94 14.28 -4.27
N ALA A 35 13.76 15.07 -3.21
CA ALA A 35 14.16 14.74 -1.84
C ALA A 35 13.12 13.87 -1.10
N THR A 36 12.06 13.43 -1.77
CA THR A 36 11.06 12.54 -1.18
C THR A 36 11.71 11.19 -0.89
N VAL A 37 11.70 10.77 0.37
CA VAL A 37 12.21 9.47 0.77
C VAL A 37 11.25 8.38 0.29
N ILE A 38 11.78 7.38 -0.41
CA ILE A 38 11.09 6.14 -0.76
C ILE A 38 11.93 4.99 -0.21
N GLN A 39 11.46 4.36 0.85
CA GLN A 39 12.15 3.26 1.50
C GLN A 39 11.46 1.94 1.19
N GLY A 40 12.18 1.00 0.56
CA GLY A 40 11.70 -0.37 0.36
C GLY A 40 11.67 -1.14 1.68
N LEU A 41 10.53 -1.75 2.01
CA LEU A 41 10.32 -2.59 3.20
C LEU A 41 10.38 -4.09 2.87
N GLY A 42 10.40 -4.45 1.58
CA GLY A 42 10.57 -5.81 1.11
C GLY A 42 9.31 -6.42 0.50
N LYS A 43 9.42 -7.71 0.18
CA LYS A 43 8.36 -8.50 -0.44
C LYS A 43 7.32 -8.90 0.60
N VAL A 44 6.05 -8.74 0.27
CA VAL A 44 4.94 -9.23 1.10
C VAL A 44 4.80 -10.74 0.88
N PRO A 45 4.64 -11.55 1.94
CA PRO A 45 4.49 -13.01 1.83
C PRO A 45 3.07 -13.41 1.37
N THR A 46 2.62 -12.85 0.24
CA THR A 46 1.34 -13.18 -0.42
C THR A 46 1.41 -12.89 -1.93
N THR A 47 0.47 -13.44 -2.71
CA THR A 47 0.32 -13.16 -4.14
C THR A 47 -0.95 -12.36 -4.41
N PHE A 48 -0.90 -11.50 -5.42
CA PHE A 48 -2.00 -10.61 -5.81
C PHE A 48 -2.53 -11.01 -7.19
N ASP A 49 -3.14 -12.20 -7.26
CA ASP A 49 -3.59 -12.82 -8.52
C ASP A 49 -4.95 -12.29 -9.03
N ALA A 50 -5.63 -11.44 -8.24
CA ALA A 50 -6.89 -10.86 -8.63
C ALA A 50 -6.75 -9.97 -9.88
N PRO A 51 -7.72 -9.97 -10.82
CA PRO A 51 -7.69 -9.10 -12.01
C PRO A 51 -7.89 -7.61 -11.67
N ILE A 52 -8.04 -7.28 -10.38
CA ILE A 52 -8.29 -5.94 -9.87
C ILE A 52 -7.06 -5.48 -9.09
N TYR A 53 -6.32 -4.52 -9.64
CA TYR A 53 -5.05 -4.02 -9.07
C TYR A 53 -5.23 -2.97 -7.97
N PHE A 54 -6.47 -2.63 -7.60
CA PHE A 54 -6.77 -1.70 -6.53
C PHE A 54 -8.00 -2.17 -5.75
N ARG A 55 -7.91 -2.16 -4.41
CA ARG A 55 -9.11 -2.16 -3.57
C ARG A 55 -9.18 -0.79 -2.91
N ARG A 56 -10.31 -0.11 -3.04
CA ARG A 56 -10.61 1.09 -2.26
C ARG A 56 -11.00 0.59 -0.86
N GLY A 57 -10.05 0.57 0.08
CA GLY A 57 -10.38 0.34 1.48
C GLY A 57 -11.02 1.61 2.06
N GLY A 58 -12.22 1.49 2.65
CA GLY A 58 -12.87 2.57 3.39
C GLY A 58 -14.33 2.87 3.05
N GLU A 59 -15.05 2.02 2.28
CA GLU A 59 -16.51 2.12 2.26
C GLU A 59 -17.03 1.62 3.64
N PRO A 60 -17.87 2.38 4.36
CA PRO A 60 -18.27 2.08 5.74
C PRO A 60 -18.98 0.72 5.92
N ASP A 61 -19.54 0.16 4.84
CA ASP A 61 -20.21 -1.15 4.84
C ASP A 61 -19.26 -2.34 4.60
N ASP A 62 -17.99 -2.11 4.24
CA ASP A 62 -17.04 -3.18 3.87
C ASP A 62 -16.29 -3.78 5.09
N GLY A 63 -16.56 -3.29 6.30
CA GLY A 63 -15.88 -3.72 7.52
C GLY A 63 -14.39 -3.31 7.56
N PRO A 64 -13.69 -3.58 8.68
CA PRO A 64 -12.27 -3.29 8.79
C PRO A 64 -11.49 -4.14 7.78
N VAL A 65 -10.91 -3.48 6.78
CA VAL A 65 -9.96 -4.13 5.85
C VAL A 65 -8.65 -4.35 6.60
N TYR A 66 -8.51 -5.53 7.19
CA TYR A 66 -7.23 -6.01 7.71
C TYR A 66 -6.29 -6.25 6.53
N LEU A 67 -5.39 -5.30 6.27
CA LEU A 67 -4.40 -5.36 5.19
C LEU A 67 -3.36 -6.48 5.39
N PHE A 68 -3.38 -7.12 6.56
CA PHE A 68 -2.68 -8.35 6.88
C PHE A 68 -3.67 -9.17 7.71
N GLY A 69 -3.99 -10.38 7.26
CA GLY A 69 -5.02 -11.22 7.87
C GLY A 69 -4.74 -11.57 9.34
N GLU A 70 -5.78 -12.09 9.99
CA GLU A 70 -5.63 -13.05 11.09
C GLU A 70 -5.31 -14.44 10.52
#